data_AF-A0A966P2B2-F1
#
_entry.id   AF-A0A966P2B2-F1
#
_cell.length_a   1.000
_cell.length_b   1.000
_cell.length_c   1.000
_cell.angle_alpha   90.00
_cell.angle_beta   90.00
_cell.angle_gamma   90.00
#
_symmetry.space_group_name_H-M   'P 1'
#
loop_
_entity.id
_entity.type
_entity.pdbx_description
1 polymer ?
#
loop_
_entity_poly.entity_id
_entity_poly.type
_entity_poly.pdbx_seq_one_letter_code
_entity_poly.pdbx_strand_id
1 'polypeptide(L)'
;WAGQLGDGRALLLGDLPTQAGLKDWGLSSDDSTLQVGSALQDGLTMPNGTADLAAVDPGDRIEVQLKGAGQTPYSRMGDGRAVLRSSIREFLASEAMIGLGIPSTRALCLFRSDDPVFRETVESAAIVTRLAPSFLRFGHVEYFAHFQQPEALNHLLRILAQRHYPGVLQAAGSQPRLHGQSAELADPVKLELLKAIAARTGDLIARWQSVGFCHGVMNTDNMSLLGLTIDYGPFGFLDQYDEDHVCNHSDHQGRYSYANQPAVGAWNCRALAAAFRLVLSDEAALGLAGCLQAYRVAFESRWRERFAAKFGLGAAEPSAQALSALPDNDLSDFLEQSMHMLQRCKPDFTRFFRQLSHVNPAQGEKPSQLRDMVLDLACFDAWWDHYAERVASHMQVPGWEPHERRRRMLSVNPKYILRNHLAEVAISRARGDHGAIDHDEIKRLLRVLSRPFDDQPEFESYAAEPPQWAKTLSVSCSS
;
A
#
# COMPACT_ATOMS: atom_id res chain seq x y z
N TRP A 1 -12.11 -16.37 -12.29
CA TRP A 1 -12.82 -15.30 -11.57
C TRP A 1 -12.14 -13.94 -11.65
N ALA A 2 -10.80 -13.86 -11.73
CA ALA A 2 -10.05 -12.60 -11.75
C ALA A 2 -10.48 -11.54 -12.80
N GLY A 3 -11.14 -11.92 -13.90
CA GLY A 3 -11.62 -10.97 -14.91
C GLY A 3 -12.99 -10.33 -14.60
N GLN A 4 -13.81 -10.91 -13.72
CA GLN A 4 -15.18 -10.43 -13.49
C GLN A 4 -15.26 -9.19 -12.61
N LEU A 5 -14.18 -8.90 -11.88
CA LEU A 5 -14.01 -7.79 -10.95
C LEU A 5 -12.73 -7.02 -11.33
N GLY A 6 -12.78 -5.69 -11.35
CA GLY A 6 -11.77 -4.85 -11.99
C GLY A 6 -12.10 -4.50 -13.45
N ASP A 7 -11.08 -4.21 -14.25
CA ASP A 7 -11.21 -3.67 -15.61
C ASP A 7 -11.43 -4.71 -16.73
N GLY A 8 -11.59 -5.99 -16.38
CA GLY A 8 -12.02 -7.04 -17.32
C GLY A 8 -10.97 -7.46 -18.37
N ARG A 9 -9.71 -7.02 -18.23
CA ARG A 9 -8.60 -7.29 -19.17
C ARG A 9 -7.43 -8.06 -18.54
N ALA A 10 -7.69 -8.69 -17.41
CA ALA A 10 -6.73 -9.47 -16.67
C ALA A 10 -6.96 -10.97 -16.88
N LEU A 11 -5.90 -11.70 -17.24
CA LEU A 11 -5.88 -13.14 -17.41
C LEU A 11 -4.97 -13.76 -16.35
N LEU A 12 -5.53 -14.60 -15.47
CA LEU A 12 -4.73 -15.39 -14.53
C LEU A 12 -4.14 -16.59 -15.28
N LEU A 13 -2.81 -16.71 -15.29
CA LEU A 13 -2.10 -17.83 -15.93
C LEU A 13 -2.03 -19.06 -15.03
N GLY A 14 -2.00 -18.85 -13.71
CA GLY A 14 -1.81 -19.89 -12.71
C GLY A 14 -1.01 -19.36 -11.53
N ASP A 15 -0.45 -20.27 -10.76
CA ASP A 15 0.38 -19.98 -9.60
C ASP A 15 1.76 -20.65 -9.66
N LEU A 16 2.76 -19.96 -9.12
CA LEU A 16 4.15 -20.43 -9.02
C LEU A 16 4.49 -20.66 -7.54
N PRO A 17 5.28 -21.71 -7.21
CA PRO A 17 5.80 -21.87 -5.85
C PRO A 17 6.81 -20.75 -5.53
N THR A 18 6.86 -20.32 -4.28
CA THR A 18 7.85 -19.35 -3.76
C THR A 18 8.56 -19.89 -2.52
N GLN A 19 9.83 -19.51 -2.34
CA GLN A 19 10.60 -19.87 -1.14
C GLN A 19 10.47 -18.84 -0.01
N ALA A 20 9.94 -17.64 -0.31
CA ALA A 20 9.91 -16.51 0.62
C ALA A 20 8.53 -16.22 1.24
N GLY A 21 7.48 -16.92 0.79
CA GLY A 21 6.11 -16.76 1.27
C GLY A 21 5.61 -15.32 1.19
N LEU A 22 4.85 -14.87 2.18
CA LEU A 22 4.26 -13.51 2.23
C LEU A 22 5.27 -12.39 2.56
N LYS A 23 6.50 -12.71 3.00
CA LYS A 23 7.47 -11.72 3.49
C LYS A 23 7.92 -10.74 2.40
N ASP A 24 8.08 -11.19 1.15
CA ASP A 24 8.48 -10.31 0.03
C ASP A 24 7.37 -9.33 -0.41
N TRP A 25 6.19 -9.43 0.19
CA TRP A 25 5.04 -8.54 -0.05
C TRP A 25 4.82 -7.54 1.08
N GLY A 26 5.79 -7.39 2.00
CA GLY A 26 5.66 -6.49 3.15
C GLY A 26 4.59 -6.92 4.15
N LEU A 27 4.12 -8.16 4.05
CA LEU A 27 3.19 -8.78 4.98
C LEU A 27 4.01 -9.58 6.01
N SER A 28 3.86 -9.27 7.29
CA SER A 28 4.49 -10.04 8.36
C SER A 28 3.82 -11.40 8.53
N SER A 29 4.60 -12.47 8.72
CA SER A 29 4.08 -13.74 9.25
C SER A 29 3.69 -13.62 10.72
N ASP A 30 4.33 -12.69 11.42
CA ASP A 30 4.12 -12.34 12.82
C ASP A 30 3.32 -11.02 12.86
N ASP A 31 2.02 -11.09 12.59
CA ASP A 31 1.11 -10.00 12.94
C ASP A 31 0.98 -10.02 14.47
N SER A 32 1.83 -9.23 15.13
CA SER A 32 1.99 -9.17 16.59
C SER A 32 0.77 -8.61 17.36
N THR A 33 -0.41 -8.56 16.73
CA THR A 33 -1.70 -8.46 17.43
C THR A 33 -2.18 -9.82 17.95
N LEU A 34 -1.50 -10.92 17.61
CA LEU A 34 -1.70 -12.25 18.19
C LEU A 34 -0.34 -12.78 18.69
N GLN A 35 0.02 -12.49 19.94
CA GLN A 35 1.13 -13.19 20.60
C GLN A 35 0.75 -14.66 20.85
N VAL A 36 1.39 -15.60 20.15
CA VAL A 36 1.64 -16.96 20.67
C VAL A 36 3.03 -17.41 20.18
N GLY A 37 3.82 -17.97 21.12
CA GLY A 37 5.26 -18.12 21.03
C GLY A 37 5.81 -19.04 19.94
N SER A 38 7.05 -18.73 19.53
CA SER A 38 7.86 -19.48 18.59
C SER A 38 8.35 -20.81 19.19
N ALA A 39 8.26 -21.88 18.41
CA ALA A 39 9.25 -22.95 18.42
C ALA A 39 9.17 -23.71 17.09
N LEU A 40 10.24 -23.65 16.29
CA LEU A 40 10.98 -24.81 15.75
C LEU A 40 11.88 -24.36 14.60
N GLN A 41 13.17 -24.20 14.93
CA GLN A 41 14.26 -24.57 14.04
C GLN A 41 14.21 -26.09 13.88
N ASP A 42 14.23 -26.60 12.65
CA ASP A 42 15.27 -27.52 12.19
C ASP A 42 15.04 -27.95 10.74
N GLY A 43 16.16 -28.15 10.03
CA GLY A 43 16.27 -28.20 8.59
C GLY A 43 15.68 -29.43 7.90
N LEU A 44 15.37 -29.25 6.62
CA LEU A 44 15.08 -30.32 5.67
C LEU A 44 15.92 -30.11 4.40
N THR A 45 17.07 -30.77 4.36
CA THR A 45 17.78 -31.09 3.11
C THR A 45 17.85 -32.61 2.98
N MET A 46 17.27 -33.16 1.90
CA MET A 46 17.41 -34.57 1.54
C MET A 46 18.54 -34.74 0.48
N PRO A 47 19.15 -35.93 0.38
CA PRO A 47 20.48 -36.14 -0.24
C PRO A 47 20.56 -36.03 -1.77
N ASN A 48 19.52 -35.55 -2.46
CA ASN A 48 19.37 -35.74 -3.90
C ASN A 48 18.87 -34.52 -4.68
N GLY A 49 18.83 -33.33 -4.07
CA GLY A 49 18.80 -32.04 -4.81
C GLY A 49 17.54 -31.72 -5.64
N THR A 50 16.52 -32.57 -5.66
CA THR A 50 15.21 -32.28 -6.25
C THR A 50 14.24 -31.83 -5.17
N ALA A 51 13.82 -30.56 -5.21
CA ALA A 51 12.77 -30.04 -4.34
C ALA A 51 11.44 -30.73 -4.68
N ASP A 52 10.82 -31.36 -3.68
CA ASP A 52 9.50 -31.96 -3.82
C ASP A 52 8.45 -30.84 -3.96
N LEU A 53 7.97 -30.62 -5.19
CA LEU A 53 6.95 -29.60 -5.49
C LEU A 53 5.61 -29.86 -4.77
N ALA A 54 5.42 -31.05 -4.20
CA ALA A 54 4.25 -31.40 -3.38
C ALA A 54 4.39 -31.03 -1.89
N ALA A 55 5.57 -30.61 -1.44
CA ALA A 55 5.87 -30.25 -0.05
C ALA A 55 5.85 -28.73 0.20
N VAL A 56 5.36 -27.93 -0.75
CA VAL A 56 5.25 -26.47 -0.62
C VAL A 56 3.96 -26.13 0.11
N ASP A 57 4.06 -25.37 1.20
CA ASP A 57 2.89 -24.95 1.96
C ASP A 57 1.96 -24.10 1.06
N PRO A 58 0.62 -24.21 1.19
CA PRO A 58 -0.31 -23.48 0.31
C PRO A 58 -0.23 -21.96 0.37
N GLY A 59 0.41 -21.41 1.41
CA GLY A 59 0.73 -19.97 1.55
C GLY A 59 1.96 -19.52 0.76
N ASP A 60 2.73 -20.46 0.21
CA ASP A 60 3.97 -20.23 -0.53
C ASP A 60 3.72 -20.34 -2.04
N ARG A 61 2.61 -19.76 -2.50
CA ARG A 61 2.25 -19.67 -3.92
C ARG A 61 1.97 -18.22 -4.32
N ILE A 62 2.42 -17.88 -5.52
CA ILE A 62 2.23 -16.56 -6.12
C ILE A 62 1.40 -16.73 -7.38
N GLU A 63 0.27 -16.05 -7.46
CA GLU A 63 -0.55 -15.93 -8.65
C GLU A 63 0.13 -15.05 -9.70
N VAL A 64 0.12 -15.49 -10.96
CA VAL A 64 0.67 -14.78 -12.12
C VAL A 64 -0.48 -14.31 -13.01
N GLN A 65 -0.59 -13.00 -13.23
CA GLN A 65 -1.66 -12.40 -14.02
C GLN A 65 -1.10 -11.52 -15.14
N LEU A 66 -1.58 -11.71 -16.36
CA LEU A 66 -1.31 -10.80 -17.48
C LEU A 66 -2.42 -9.76 -17.57
N LYS A 67 -2.07 -8.48 -17.59
CA LYS A 67 -3.02 -7.39 -17.81
C LYS A 67 -2.79 -6.76 -19.18
N GLY A 68 -3.85 -6.69 -19.99
CA GLY A 68 -3.79 -6.22 -21.40
C GLY A 68 -3.61 -7.34 -22.43
N ALA A 69 -3.75 -8.61 -22.01
CA ALA A 69 -3.53 -9.78 -22.86
C ALA A 69 -4.58 -9.96 -23.97
N GLY A 70 -5.71 -9.24 -23.92
CA GLY A 70 -6.80 -9.32 -24.89
C GLY A 70 -8.16 -9.44 -24.21
N GLN A 71 -9.19 -9.63 -25.03
CA GLN A 71 -10.56 -9.73 -24.55
C GLN A 71 -10.78 -10.99 -23.71
N THR A 72 -11.63 -10.83 -22.70
CA THR A 72 -12.16 -11.89 -21.85
C THR A 72 -13.69 -11.83 -21.88
N PRO A 73 -14.41 -12.86 -21.38
CA PRO A 73 -15.87 -12.78 -21.20
C PRO A 73 -16.34 -11.60 -20.33
N TYR A 74 -15.42 -10.92 -19.65
CA TYR A 74 -15.69 -9.84 -18.72
C TYR A 74 -15.24 -8.46 -19.22
N SER A 75 -14.67 -8.36 -20.43
CA SER A 75 -14.20 -7.09 -20.99
C SER A 75 -15.32 -6.08 -21.29
N ARG A 76 -16.59 -6.45 -21.10
CA ARG A 76 -17.77 -5.61 -21.39
C ARG A 76 -17.68 -5.09 -22.83
N MET A 77 -17.59 -3.77 -23.00
CA MET A 77 -17.46 -3.09 -24.30
C MET A 77 -16.00 -2.71 -24.63
N GLY A 78 -15.04 -3.08 -23.77
CA GLY A 78 -13.62 -2.78 -23.95
C GLY A 78 -12.92 -3.77 -24.89
N ASP A 79 -11.76 -3.34 -25.41
CA ASP A 79 -10.91 -4.14 -26.31
C ASP A 79 -10.03 -5.16 -25.58
N GLY A 80 -10.05 -5.17 -24.25
CA GLY A 80 -9.22 -6.05 -23.43
C GLY A 80 -7.72 -5.73 -23.48
N ARG A 81 -7.33 -4.59 -24.08
CA ARG A 81 -5.94 -4.13 -24.17
C ARG A 81 -5.62 -3.14 -23.07
N ALA A 82 -4.33 -3.03 -22.77
CA ALA A 82 -3.76 -1.95 -21.97
C ALA A 82 -2.81 -1.15 -22.86
N VAL A 83 -2.71 0.15 -22.62
CA VAL A 83 -1.76 1.03 -23.31
C VAL A 83 -0.40 1.08 -22.60
N LEU A 84 0.64 1.46 -23.33
CA LEU A 84 2.01 1.53 -22.82
C LEU A 84 2.13 2.45 -21.60
N ARG A 85 1.50 3.63 -21.60
CA ARG A 85 1.58 4.56 -20.46
C ARG A 85 1.06 3.97 -19.15
N SER A 86 -0.13 3.36 -19.17
CA SER A 86 -0.76 2.82 -17.97
C SER A 86 0.04 1.63 -17.46
N SER A 87 0.57 0.83 -18.39
CA SER A 87 1.40 -0.32 -18.07
C SER A 87 2.75 0.07 -17.47
N ILE A 88 3.41 1.13 -17.97
CA ILE A 88 4.63 1.70 -17.35
C ILE A 88 4.33 2.25 -15.95
N ARG A 89 3.23 3.00 -15.78
CA ARG A 89 2.84 3.55 -14.48
C ARG A 89 2.59 2.45 -13.46
N GLU A 90 1.80 1.44 -13.82
CA GLU A 90 1.52 0.30 -12.95
C GLU A 90 2.78 -0.49 -12.62
N PHE A 91 3.65 -0.73 -13.61
CA PHE A 91 4.92 -1.41 -13.42
C PHE A 91 5.84 -0.67 -12.43
N LEU A 92 6.04 0.63 -12.62
CA LEU A 92 6.87 1.46 -11.74
C LEU A 92 6.26 1.62 -10.34
N ALA A 93 4.95 1.83 -10.23
CA ALA A 93 4.28 2.04 -8.95
C ALA A 93 4.26 0.79 -8.08
N SER A 94 4.01 -0.36 -8.71
CA SER A 94 4.04 -1.66 -8.03
C SER A 94 5.37 -1.89 -7.30
N GLU A 95 6.49 -1.59 -7.96
CA GLU A 95 7.82 -1.80 -7.39
C GLU A 95 8.25 -0.64 -6.46
N ALA A 96 7.81 0.60 -6.73
CA ALA A 96 8.04 1.74 -5.84
C ALA A 96 7.39 1.54 -4.46
N MET A 97 6.16 1.02 -4.42
CA MET A 97 5.46 0.74 -3.17
C MET A 97 6.22 -0.30 -2.33
N ILE A 98 6.83 -1.28 -2.98
CA ILE A 98 7.65 -2.30 -2.31
C ILE A 98 8.95 -1.71 -1.78
N GLY A 99 9.62 -0.87 -2.56
CA GLY A 99 10.79 -0.12 -2.08
C GLY A 99 10.47 0.74 -0.86
N LEU A 100 9.25 1.27 -0.76
CA LEU A 100 8.75 2.01 0.39
C LEU A 100 8.30 1.11 1.57
N GLY A 101 8.37 -0.21 1.44
CA GLY A 101 7.89 -1.16 2.45
C GLY A 101 6.37 -1.20 2.59
N ILE A 102 5.63 -0.89 1.53
CA ILE A 102 4.16 -0.91 1.50
C ILE A 102 3.67 -2.14 0.75
N PRO A 103 2.76 -2.95 1.35
CA PRO A 103 2.20 -4.11 0.67
C PRO A 103 1.54 -3.74 -0.66
N SER A 104 1.90 -4.47 -1.71
CA SER A 104 1.51 -4.18 -3.08
C SER A 104 1.54 -5.42 -3.95
N THR A 105 0.73 -5.46 -5.01
CA THR A 105 1.02 -6.34 -6.16
C THR A 105 2.38 -5.97 -6.75
N ARG A 106 3.12 -6.96 -7.25
CA ARG A 106 4.42 -6.77 -7.92
C ARG A 106 4.25 -6.77 -9.43
N ALA A 107 5.23 -6.24 -10.14
CA ALA A 107 5.27 -6.28 -11.59
C ALA A 107 6.55 -6.99 -12.08
N LEU A 108 6.38 -8.14 -12.72
CA LEU A 108 7.49 -8.99 -13.16
C LEU A 108 8.15 -8.48 -14.44
N CYS A 109 7.33 -8.14 -15.44
CA CYS A 109 7.81 -7.67 -16.73
C CYS A 109 6.75 -6.85 -17.46
N LEU A 110 7.23 -6.01 -18.37
CA LEU A 110 6.45 -5.14 -19.23
C LEU A 110 6.80 -5.43 -20.69
N PHE A 111 5.79 -5.78 -21.48
CA PHE A 111 5.90 -5.98 -22.92
C PHE A 111 5.24 -4.82 -23.64
N ARG A 112 5.92 -4.28 -24.65
CA ARG A 112 5.36 -3.33 -25.62
C ARG A 112 5.05 -4.08 -26.92
N SER A 113 3.93 -3.75 -27.54
CA SER A 113 3.63 -4.08 -28.94
C SER A 113 3.44 -2.79 -29.74
N ASP A 114 3.70 -2.84 -31.04
CA ASP A 114 3.38 -1.73 -31.95
C ASP A 114 1.92 -1.78 -32.43
N ASP A 115 1.12 -2.74 -31.94
CA ASP A 115 -0.31 -2.79 -32.18
C ASP A 115 -1.00 -1.51 -31.67
N PRO A 116 -1.82 -0.83 -32.51
CA PRO A 116 -2.51 0.38 -32.10
C PRO A 116 -3.70 0.08 -31.18
N VAL A 117 -3.84 0.88 -30.14
CA VAL A 117 -4.97 0.88 -29.21
C VAL A 117 -5.60 2.27 -29.23
N PHE A 118 -6.91 2.33 -29.47
CA PHE A 118 -7.62 3.60 -29.61
C PHE A 118 -8.18 4.07 -28.26
N ARG A 119 -7.71 5.23 -27.79
CA ARG A 119 -8.23 5.95 -26.62
C ARG A 119 -8.54 7.39 -27.02
N GLU A 120 -8.29 8.39 -26.17
CA GLU A 120 -8.35 9.80 -26.58
C GLU A 120 -7.34 10.10 -27.70
N THR A 121 -6.23 9.36 -27.72
CA THR A 121 -5.24 9.33 -28.80
C THR A 121 -4.96 7.89 -29.19
N VAL A 122 -4.29 7.68 -30.33
CA VAL A 122 -3.80 6.34 -30.72
C VAL A 122 -2.54 6.05 -29.91
N GLU A 123 -2.55 4.95 -29.17
CA GLU A 123 -1.45 4.56 -28.28
C GLU A 123 -0.95 3.14 -28.61
N SER A 124 0.28 2.82 -28.19
CA SER A 124 0.83 1.47 -28.34
C SER A 124 0.26 0.52 -27.28
N ALA A 125 -0.11 -0.69 -27.70
CA ALA A 125 -0.49 -1.77 -26.79
C ALA A 125 0.68 -2.17 -25.89
N ALA A 126 0.35 -2.58 -24.66
CA ALA A 126 1.30 -3.17 -23.74
C ALA A 126 0.65 -4.25 -22.87
N ILE A 127 1.49 -5.13 -22.33
CA ILE A 127 1.11 -6.14 -21.35
C ILE A 127 2.02 -6.00 -20.15
N VAL A 128 1.42 -5.90 -18.96
CA VAL A 128 2.16 -6.02 -17.69
C VAL A 128 1.85 -7.36 -17.04
N THR A 129 2.91 -8.09 -16.67
CA THR A 129 2.81 -9.32 -15.89
C THR A 129 2.85 -8.96 -14.42
N ARG A 130 1.73 -9.18 -13.72
CA ARG A 130 1.52 -8.88 -12.32
C ARG A 130 1.70 -10.13 -11.48
N LEU A 131 2.25 -9.98 -10.28
CA LEU A 131 2.39 -11.05 -9.30
C LEU A 131 1.77 -10.64 -7.97
N ALA A 132 1.08 -11.57 -7.32
CA ALA A 132 0.56 -11.38 -5.96
C ALA A 132 0.40 -12.74 -5.27
N PRO A 133 0.43 -12.82 -3.93
CA PRO A 133 0.03 -14.05 -3.24
C PRO A 133 -1.41 -14.42 -3.56
N SER A 134 -2.28 -13.42 -3.74
CA SER A 134 -3.58 -13.59 -4.38
C SER A 134 -4.14 -12.28 -4.93
N PHE A 135 -4.89 -12.36 -6.03
CA PHE A 135 -5.69 -11.26 -6.59
C PHE A 135 -7.14 -11.21 -6.06
N LEU A 136 -7.43 -11.89 -4.95
CA LEU A 136 -8.72 -11.82 -4.27
C LEU A 136 -9.02 -10.42 -3.73
N ARG A 137 -10.27 -9.99 -3.90
CA ARG A 137 -10.77 -8.62 -3.65
C ARG A 137 -12.07 -8.64 -2.85
N PHE A 138 -12.44 -7.53 -2.21
CA PHE A 138 -13.71 -7.44 -1.49
C PHE A 138 -14.89 -7.71 -2.42
N GLY A 139 -14.81 -7.21 -3.66
CA GLY A 139 -15.80 -7.47 -4.71
C GLY A 139 -16.09 -8.97 -4.97
N HIS A 140 -15.15 -9.88 -4.69
CA HIS A 140 -15.40 -11.33 -4.84
C HIS A 140 -16.39 -11.84 -3.80
N VAL A 141 -16.28 -11.34 -2.57
CA VAL A 141 -17.21 -11.66 -1.48
C VAL A 141 -18.57 -11.03 -1.77
N GLU A 142 -18.58 -9.76 -2.18
CA GLU A 142 -19.80 -9.04 -2.54
C GLU A 142 -20.54 -9.68 -3.72
N TYR A 143 -19.81 -10.19 -4.71
CA TYR A 143 -20.39 -10.90 -5.85
C TYR A 143 -21.19 -12.12 -5.39
N PHE A 144 -20.58 -13.03 -4.61
CA PHE A 144 -21.30 -14.22 -4.13
C PHE A 144 -22.44 -13.85 -3.17
N ALA A 145 -22.26 -12.80 -2.36
CA ALA A 145 -23.34 -12.29 -1.50
C ALA A 145 -24.52 -11.75 -2.30
N HIS A 146 -24.27 -10.94 -3.33
CA HIS A 146 -25.29 -10.35 -4.19
C HIS A 146 -26.11 -11.42 -4.93
N PHE A 147 -25.44 -12.45 -5.44
CA PHE A 147 -26.09 -13.57 -6.14
C PHE A 147 -26.61 -14.68 -5.22
N GLN A 148 -26.60 -14.48 -3.89
CA GLN A 148 -27.11 -15.43 -2.90
C GLN A 148 -26.48 -16.83 -3.05
N GLN A 149 -25.15 -16.89 -3.14
CA GLN A 149 -24.37 -18.14 -3.28
C GLN A 149 -23.59 -18.45 -2.00
N PRO A 150 -24.25 -18.88 -0.90
CA PRO A 150 -23.59 -19.08 0.40
C PRO A 150 -22.54 -20.20 0.37
N GLU A 151 -22.75 -21.27 -0.40
CA GLU A 151 -21.80 -22.38 -0.51
C GLU A 151 -20.50 -21.93 -1.19
N ALA A 152 -20.61 -21.14 -2.27
CA ALA A 152 -19.47 -20.58 -2.98
C ALA A 152 -18.71 -19.58 -2.11
N LEU A 153 -19.43 -18.72 -1.38
CA LEU A 153 -18.82 -17.78 -0.44
C LEU A 153 -18.08 -18.51 0.70
N ASN A 154 -18.70 -19.51 1.32
CA ASN A 154 -18.05 -20.33 2.34
C ASN A 154 -16.80 -21.03 1.82
N HIS A 155 -16.85 -21.54 0.59
CA HIS A 155 -15.70 -22.16 -0.05
C HIS A 155 -14.55 -21.16 -0.26
N LEU A 156 -14.86 -19.95 -0.74
CA LEU A 156 -13.91 -18.86 -0.91
C LEU A 156 -13.25 -18.49 0.43
N LEU A 157 -14.05 -18.24 1.47
CA LEU A 157 -13.54 -17.83 2.78
C LEU A 157 -12.66 -18.91 3.42
N ARG A 158 -13.02 -20.19 3.25
CA ARG A 158 -12.20 -21.30 3.72
C ARG A 158 -10.83 -21.33 3.03
N ILE A 159 -10.78 -21.18 1.69
CA ILE A 159 -9.51 -21.13 0.95
C ILE A 159 -8.69 -19.92 1.38
N LEU A 160 -9.31 -18.75 1.51
CA LEU A 160 -8.68 -17.52 1.96
C LEU A 160 -8.04 -17.70 3.34
N ALA A 161 -8.79 -18.25 4.30
CA ALA A 161 -8.32 -18.49 5.66
C ALA A 161 -7.14 -19.47 5.68
N GLN A 162 -7.27 -20.59 4.96
CA GLN A 162 -6.26 -21.64 4.91
C GLN A 162 -4.94 -21.16 4.29
N ARG A 163 -5.00 -20.37 3.21
CA ARG A 163 -3.80 -19.93 2.48
C ARG A 163 -3.16 -18.66 3.05
N HIS A 164 -3.96 -17.71 3.52
CA HIS A 164 -3.48 -16.35 3.76
C HIS A 164 -3.73 -15.82 5.18
N TYR A 165 -4.51 -16.56 6.00
CA TYR A 165 -4.78 -16.25 7.40
C TYR A 165 -4.67 -17.49 8.31
N PRO A 166 -3.59 -18.30 8.23
CA PRO A 166 -3.45 -19.50 9.05
C PRO A 166 -3.49 -19.20 10.55
N GLY A 167 -3.02 -18.02 10.99
CA GLY A 167 -3.10 -17.59 12.39
C GLY A 167 -4.54 -17.49 12.93
N VAL A 168 -5.52 -17.13 12.08
CA VAL A 168 -6.94 -17.10 12.45
C VAL A 168 -7.45 -18.51 12.74
N LEU A 169 -7.01 -19.51 11.96
CA LEU A 169 -7.39 -20.91 12.17
C LEU A 169 -6.73 -21.48 13.43
N GLN A 170 -5.45 -21.17 13.65
CA GLN A 170 -4.68 -21.61 14.81
C GLN A 170 -5.27 -21.08 16.12
N ALA A 171 -5.59 -19.79 16.19
CA ALA A 171 -6.19 -19.16 17.38
C ALA A 171 -7.54 -19.79 17.75
N ALA A 172 -8.28 -20.30 16.78
CA ALA A 172 -9.55 -20.99 16.99
C ALA A 172 -9.41 -22.49 17.34
N GLY A 173 -8.20 -22.99 17.59
CA GLY A 173 -7.93 -24.41 17.86
C GLY A 173 -8.31 -25.33 16.69
N SER A 174 -8.49 -24.78 15.49
CA SER A 174 -8.95 -25.49 14.31
C SER A 174 -7.75 -25.93 13.47
N GLN A 175 -7.55 -27.25 13.32
CA GLN A 175 -6.45 -27.73 12.48
C GLN A 175 -6.74 -27.51 10.99
N PRO A 176 -5.79 -26.93 10.22
CA PRO A 176 -5.94 -26.77 8.78
C PRO A 176 -5.79 -28.14 8.09
N ARG A 177 -6.90 -28.86 7.87
CA ARG A 177 -6.88 -30.04 7.01
C ARG A 177 -7.09 -29.59 5.56
N LEU A 178 -6.07 -29.78 4.72
CA LEU A 178 -6.16 -29.55 3.26
C LEU A 178 -6.95 -30.64 2.52
N HIS A 179 -7.05 -31.83 3.11
CA HIS A 179 -7.67 -33.00 2.47
C HIS A 179 -8.72 -33.61 3.41
N GLY A 180 -9.99 -33.38 3.10
CA GLY A 180 -11.15 -33.89 3.83
C GLY A 180 -12.42 -33.14 3.43
N GLN A 181 -13.57 -33.80 3.51
CA GLN A 181 -14.87 -33.22 3.14
C GLN A 181 -15.19 -31.95 3.97
N SER A 182 -15.42 -30.85 3.27
CA SER A 182 -16.57 -29.94 3.44
C SER A 182 -16.91 -29.35 4.82
N ALA A 183 -15.96 -29.21 5.76
CA ALA A 183 -16.25 -28.44 6.98
C ALA A 183 -16.27 -26.94 6.66
N GLU A 184 -17.45 -26.35 6.72
CA GLU A 184 -17.66 -24.90 6.71
C GLU A 184 -16.88 -24.25 7.87
N LEU A 185 -16.38 -23.02 7.67
CA LEU A 185 -15.77 -22.28 8.76
C LEU A 185 -16.82 -22.00 9.84
N ALA A 186 -16.48 -22.22 11.12
CA ALA A 186 -17.35 -21.82 12.21
C ALA A 186 -17.50 -20.30 12.25
N ASP A 187 -18.65 -19.80 12.69
CA ASP A 187 -18.95 -18.36 12.71
C ASP A 187 -17.93 -17.49 13.45
N PRO A 188 -17.39 -17.90 14.62
CA PRO A 188 -16.30 -17.16 15.27
C PRO A 188 -15.07 -17.01 14.36
N VAL A 189 -14.73 -18.04 13.58
CA VAL A 189 -13.58 -18.02 12.66
C VAL A 189 -13.84 -17.07 11.50
N LYS A 190 -15.07 -17.05 10.95
CA LYS A 190 -15.47 -16.09 9.90
C LYS A 190 -15.37 -14.65 10.39
N LEU A 191 -15.80 -14.38 11.62
CA LEU A 191 -15.71 -13.06 12.24
C LEU A 191 -14.26 -12.62 12.48
N GLU A 192 -13.40 -13.51 12.98
CA GLU A 192 -11.98 -13.20 13.14
C GLU A 192 -11.26 -13.00 11.81
N LEU A 193 -11.59 -13.78 10.78
CA LEU A 193 -11.10 -13.55 9.42
C LEU A 193 -11.48 -12.15 8.91
N LEU A 194 -12.75 -11.75 9.08
CA LEU A 194 -13.24 -10.43 8.69
C LEU A 194 -12.48 -9.31 9.42
N LYS A 195 -12.26 -9.45 10.73
CA LYS A 195 -11.48 -8.49 11.53
C LYS A 195 -10.03 -8.41 11.07
N ALA A 196 -9.40 -9.54 10.74
CA ALA A 196 -8.02 -9.57 10.25
C ALA A 196 -7.88 -8.87 8.89
N ILE A 197 -8.83 -9.07 7.97
CA ILE A 197 -8.88 -8.35 6.68
C ILE A 197 -9.02 -6.83 6.92
N ALA A 198 -9.94 -6.44 7.81
CA ALA A 198 -10.17 -5.04 8.16
C ALA A 198 -8.93 -4.38 8.79
N ALA A 199 -8.23 -5.09 9.69
CA ALA A 199 -7.00 -4.62 10.31
C ALA A 199 -5.88 -4.40 9.28
N ARG A 200 -5.65 -5.36 8.36
CA ARG A 200 -4.68 -5.19 7.26
C ARG A 200 -5.01 -4.01 6.35
N THR A 201 -6.31 -3.77 6.12
CA THR A 201 -6.77 -2.60 5.34
C THR A 201 -6.47 -1.29 6.07
N GLY A 202 -6.67 -1.25 7.39
CA GLY A 202 -6.31 -0.09 8.22
C GLY A 202 -4.81 0.22 8.20
N ASP A 203 -3.95 -0.78 8.36
CA ASP A 203 -2.48 -0.60 8.26
C ASP A 203 -2.06 -0.14 6.86
N LEU A 204 -2.61 -0.74 5.80
CA LEU A 204 -2.32 -0.35 4.41
C LEU A 204 -2.63 1.14 4.17
N ILE A 205 -3.80 1.61 4.61
CA ILE A 205 -4.18 3.00 4.40
C ILE A 205 -3.33 3.93 5.27
N ALA A 206 -2.98 3.55 6.50
CA ALA A 206 -2.03 4.31 7.31
C ALA A 206 -0.65 4.44 6.62
N ARG A 207 -0.17 3.38 5.94
CA ARG A 207 1.03 3.41 5.11
C ARG A 207 0.89 4.40 3.96
N TRP A 208 -0.23 4.36 3.22
CA TRP A 208 -0.48 5.31 2.13
C TRP A 208 -0.45 6.76 2.60
N GLN A 209 -1.09 7.07 3.72
CA GLN A 209 -1.06 8.41 4.30
C GLN A 209 0.38 8.83 4.67
N SER A 210 1.17 7.95 5.28
CA SER A 210 2.53 8.30 5.71
C SER A 210 3.51 8.70 4.58
N VAL A 211 3.25 8.25 3.35
CA VAL A 211 4.08 8.56 2.17
C VAL A 211 3.39 9.48 1.17
N GLY A 212 2.19 9.99 1.48
CA GLY A 212 1.46 10.88 0.58
C GLY A 212 0.91 10.16 -0.66
N PHE A 213 0.63 8.86 -0.59
CA PHE A 213 0.07 8.13 -1.72
C PHE A 213 -1.45 8.31 -1.81
N CYS A 214 -1.94 8.67 -2.99
CA CYS A 214 -3.34 8.76 -3.35
C CYS A 214 -3.65 7.68 -4.41
N HIS A 215 -4.55 6.75 -4.09
CA HIS A 215 -4.92 5.67 -5.00
C HIS A 215 -5.83 6.14 -6.15
N GLY A 216 -6.76 7.06 -5.85
CA GLY A 216 -7.67 7.68 -6.83
C GLY A 216 -8.87 6.84 -7.28
N VAL A 217 -8.94 5.53 -6.98
CA VAL A 217 -10.07 4.64 -7.32
C VAL A 217 -10.24 3.54 -6.27
N MET A 218 -10.67 3.89 -5.07
CA MET A 218 -10.87 2.93 -3.96
C MET A 218 -12.27 2.28 -3.99
N ASN A 219 -12.67 1.78 -5.16
CA ASN A 219 -13.87 0.93 -5.26
C ASN A 219 -13.62 -0.39 -4.54
N THR A 220 -14.67 -1.09 -4.10
CA THR A 220 -14.51 -2.36 -3.36
C THR A 220 -13.88 -3.48 -4.20
N ASP A 221 -14.03 -3.45 -5.52
CA ASP A 221 -13.30 -4.34 -6.42
C ASP A 221 -11.80 -4.01 -6.50
N ASN A 222 -11.36 -2.81 -6.11
CA ASN A 222 -9.94 -2.46 -5.96
C ASN A 222 -9.40 -2.62 -4.53
N MET A 223 -10.17 -3.22 -3.63
CA MET A 223 -9.71 -3.53 -2.27
C MET A 223 -9.26 -4.99 -2.20
N SER A 224 -7.95 -5.22 -2.01
CA SER A 224 -7.41 -6.56 -1.83
C SER A 224 -7.90 -7.18 -0.51
N LEU A 225 -8.33 -8.44 -0.55
CA LEU A 225 -8.63 -9.18 0.67
C LEU A 225 -7.40 -9.37 1.56
N LEU A 226 -6.18 -9.26 1.02
CA LEU A 226 -4.93 -9.45 1.76
C LEU A 226 -4.35 -8.14 2.33
N GLY A 227 -4.95 -6.98 2.01
CA GLY A 227 -4.37 -5.68 2.35
C GLY A 227 -3.19 -5.28 1.47
N LEU A 228 -3.23 -5.64 0.17
CA LEU A 228 -2.28 -5.20 -0.84
C LEU A 228 -2.79 -3.95 -1.58
N THR A 229 -1.89 -3.03 -1.91
CA THR A 229 -2.13 -2.03 -2.96
C THR A 229 -2.28 -2.74 -4.31
N ILE A 230 -3.37 -2.47 -5.03
CA ILE A 230 -3.74 -3.21 -6.24
C ILE A 230 -4.44 -2.28 -7.24
N ASP A 231 -4.22 -2.52 -8.54
CA ASP A 231 -4.83 -1.75 -9.65
C ASP A 231 -4.46 -0.27 -9.68
N TYR A 232 -3.20 -0.04 -10.06
CA TYR A 232 -2.63 1.28 -10.31
C TYR A 232 -3.22 1.94 -11.56
N GLY A 233 -4.27 2.74 -11.37
CA GLY A 233 -4.84 3.60 -12.40
C GLY A 233 -4.36 5.06 -12.26
N PRO A 234 -5.24 5.99 -11.87
CA PRO A 234 -4.93 7.40 -11.73
C PRO A 234 -4.34 7.73 -10.35
N PHE A 235 -3.37 6.94 -9.90
CA PHE A 235 -2.72 7.19 -8.62
C PHE A 235 -1.80 8.42 -8.71
N GLY A 236 -1.46 8.99 -7.57
CA GLY A 236 -0.41 10.00 -7.45
C GLY A 236 0.25 9.96 -6.08
N PHE A 237 1.52 10.32 -6.00
CA PHE A 237 2.13 10.74 -4.74
C PHE A 237 1.99 12.25 -4.62
N LEU A 238 1.73 12.75 -3.41
CA LEU A 238 1.72 14.18 -3.13
C LEU A 238 3.10 14.77 -3.45
N ASP A 239 3.10 15.79 -4.31
CA ASP A 239 4.23 16.71 -4.41
C ASP A 239 4.14 17.68 -3.22
N GLN A 240 3.35 18.75 -3.36
CA GLN A 240 2.98 19.59 -2.23
C GLN A 240 1.95 18.89 -1.34
N TYR A 241 2.07 19.07 -0.03
CA TYR A 241 1.07 18.56 0.90
C TYR A 241 -0.25 19.31 0.69
N ASP A 242 -1.30 18.57 0.35
CA ASP A 242 -2.65 19.08 0.23
C ASP A 242 -3.65 17.99 0.60
N GLU A 243 -4.37 18.20 1.70
CA GLU A 243 -5.30 17.20 2.23
C GLU A 243 -6.45 16.90 1.26
N ASP A 244 -6.85 17.91 0.49
CA ASP A 244 -7.93 17.85 -0.48
C ASP A 244 -7.47 17.35 -1.86
N HIS A 245 -6.20 16.96 -2.01
CA HIS A 245 -5.64 16.56 -3.29
C HIS A 245 -6.42 15.38 -3.91
N VAL A 246 -6.92 15.59 -5.12
CA VAL A 246 -7.59 14.56 -5.95
C VAL A 246 -6.70 14.21 -7.13
N CYS A 247 -6.13 13.00 -7.11
CA CYS A 247 -5.26 12.51 -8.19
C CYS A 247 -6.02 12.02 -9.43
N ASN A 248 -7.29 11.66 -9.28
CA ASN A 248 -8.14 11.18 -10.36
C ASN A 248 -9.00 12.32 -10.93
N HIS A 249 -8.70 12.77 -12.15
CA HIS A 249 -9.44 13.83 -12.81
C HIS A 249 -10.94 13.52 -13.05
N SER A 250 -11.34 12.24 -13.03
CA SER A 250 -12.75 11.83 -13.12
C SER A 250 -13.49 11.88 -11.77
N ASP A 251 -12.79 12.07 -10.66
CA ASP A 251 -13.36 12.18 -9.32
C ASP A 251 -13.68 13.64 -8.98
N HIS A 252 -14.69 14.20 -9.67
CA HIS A 252 -15.09 15.60 -9.50
C HIS A 252 -15.62 15.93 -8.10
N GLN A 253 -16.01 14.93 -7.30
CA GLN A 253 -16.52 15.11 -5.94
C GLN A 253 -15.43 14.93 -4.88
N GLY A 254 -14.20 14.56 -5.28
CA GLY A 254 -13.10 14.29 -4.35
C GLY A 254 -13.38 13.12 -3.40
N ARG A 255 -14.18 12.13 -3.83
CA ARG A 255 -14.50 10.94 -3.04
C ARG A 255 -13.24 10.21 -2.59
N TYR A 256 -12.23 10.16 -3.46
CA TYR A 256 -10.95 9.49 -3.26
C TYR A 256 -9.80 10.49 -3.08
N SER A 257 -10.09 11.70 -2.56
CA SER A 257 -9.05 12.64 -2.15
C SER A 257 -8.12 12.04 -1.09
N TYR A 258 -6.92 12.61 -0.94
CA TYR A 258 -5.92 12.14 0.02
C TYR A 258 -6.49 11.96 1.43
N ALA A 259 -7.19 12.98 1.96
CA ALA A 259 -7.79 12.96 3.30
C ALA A 259 -9.00 12.03 3.42
N ASN A 260 -9.69 11.71 2.33
CA ASN A 260 -10.87 10.84 2.34
C ASN A 260 -10.53 9.34 2.31
N GLN A 261 -9.31 8.95 1.94
CA GLN A 261 -8.93 7.53 1.86
C GLN A 261 -9.21 6.73 3.15
N PRO A 262 -8.94 7.24 4.37
CA PRO A 262 -9.28 6.55 5.61
C PRO A 262 -10.79 6.31 5.81
N ALA A 263 -11.62 7.31 5.48
CA ALA A 263 -13.07 7.19 5.59
C ALA A 263 -13.63 6.20 4.55
N VAL A 264 -13.10 6.24 3.32
CA VAL A 264 -13.46 5.30 2.25
C VAL A 264 -13.04 3.87 2.61
N GLY A 265 -11.86 3.67 3.19
CA GLY A 265 -11.40 2.37 3.70
C GLY A 265 -12.36 1.77 4.72
N ALA A 266 -12.80 2.58 5.70
CA ALA A 266 -13.81 2.16 6.67
C ALA A 266 -15.14 1.80 5.99
N TRP A 267 -15.57 2.60 5.02
CA TRP A 267 -16.80 2.32 4.26
C TRP A 267 -16.70 1.01 3.47
N ASN A 268 -15.57 0.73 2.81
CA ASN A 268 -15.33 -0.52 2.11
C ASN A 268 -15.30 -1.72 3.06
N CYS A 269 -14.73 -1.58 4.26
CA CYS A 269 -14.78 -2.63 5.29
C CYS A 269 -16.21 -2.89 5.77
N ARG A 270 -17.06 -1.85 5.86
CA ARG A 270 -18.49 -2.00 6.15
C ARG A 270 -19.22 -2.76 5.05
N ALA A 271 -18.94 -2.46 3.78
CA ALA A 271 -19.52 -3.17 2.64
C ALA A 271 -19.12 -4.65 2.65
N LEU A 272 -17.84 -4.95 2.91
CA LEU A 272 -17.36 -6.32 3.10
C LEU A 272 -18.08 -7.05 4.24
N ALA A 273 -18.24 -6.39 5.41
CA ALA A 273 -18.96 -6.96 6.55
C ALA A 273 -20.43 -7.27 6.21
N ALA A 274 -21.09 -6.41 5.43
CA ALA A 274 -22.44 -6.66 4.96
C ALA A 274 -22.52 -7.91 4.05
N ALA A 275 -21.51 -8.15 3.21
CA ALA A 275 -21.44 -9.35 2.39
C ALA A 275 -21.23 -10.65 3.21
N PHE A 276 -20.46 -10.59 4.31
CA PHE A 276 -20.27 -11.71 5.23
C PHE A 276 -21.57 -12.17 5.91
N ARG A 277 -22.57 -11.30 6.03
CA ARG A 277 -23.88 -11.62 6.65
C ARG A 277 -24.56 -12.85 6.02
N LEU A 278 -24.35 -13.09 4.72
CA LEU A 278 -24.95 -14.22 4.00
C LEU A 278 -24.56 -15.58 4.59
N VAL A 279 -23.38 -15.67 5.20
CA VAL A 279 -22.81 -16.93 5.71
C VAL A 279 -22.63 -16.92 7.22
N LEU A 280 -23.37 -16.09 7.96
CA LEU A 280 -23.34 -16.04 9.42
C LEU A 280 -24.73 -16.35 9.98
N SER A 281 -24.77 -17.02 11.15
CA SER A 281 -26.00 -17.11 11.94
C SER A 281 -26.47 -15.72 12.39
N ASP A 282 -27.75 -15.62 12.78
CA ASP A 282 -28.33 -14.37 13.27
C ASP A 282 -27.61 -13.87 14.54
N GLU A 283 -27.21 -14.78 15.43
CA GLU A 283 -26.44 -14.47 16.63
C GLU A 283 -25.04 -13.96 16.27
N ALA A 284 -24.36 -14.62 15.33
CA ALA A 284 -23.02 -14.23 14.90
C ALA A 284 -23.00 -12.90 14.13
N ALA A 285 -24.08 -12.57 13.41
CA ALA A 285 -24.21 -11.31 12.69
C ALA A 285 -24.11 -10.07 13.60
N LEU A 286 -24.43 -10.20 14.90
CA LEU A 286 -24.24 -9.13 15.89
C LEU A 286 -22.75 -8.74 16.04
N GLY A 287 -21.83 -9.66 15.73
CA GLY A 287 -20.39 -9.44 15.78
C GLY A 287 -19.80 -8.66 14.60
N LEU A 288 -20.58 -8.37 13.54
CA LEU A 288 -20.10 -7.69 12.34
C LEU A 288 -19.56 -6.27 12.63
N ALA A 289 -20.07 -5.60 13.66
CA ALA A 289 -19.56 -4.30 14.11
C ALA A 289 -18.08 -4.35 14.52
N GLY A 290 -17.58 -5.53 14.93
CA GLY A 290 -16.17 -5.75 15.24
C GLY A 290 -15.23 -5.51 14.05
N CYS A 291 -15.71 -5.64 12.82
CA CYS A 291 -14.94 -5.33 11.60
C CYS A 291 -14.48 -3.87 11.58
N LEU A 292 -15.41 -2.93 11.81
CA LEU A 292 -15.10 -1.50 11.79
C LEU A 292 -14.21 -1.08 12.97
N GLN A 293 -14.41 -1.70 14.12
CA GLN A 293 -13.53 -1.44 15.27
C GLN A 293 -12.10 -1.92 14.99
N ALA A 294 -11.93 -3.11 14.40
CA ALA A 294 -10.62 -3.63 14.02
C ALA A 294 -9.91 -2.72 12.99
N TYR A 295 -10.64 -2.26 11.97
CA TYR A 295 -10.14 -1.27 11.01
C TYR A 295 -9.67 0.01 11.71
N ARG A 296 -10.52 0.60 12.54
CA ARG A 296 -10.24 1.89 13.21
C ARG A 296 -9.01 1.81 14.09
N VAL A 297 -8.93 0.78 14.94
CA VAL A 297 -7.78 0.57 15.83
C VAL A 297 -6.50 0.39 15.03
N ALA A 298 -6.53 -0.42 13.97
CA ALA A 298 -5.35 -0.64 13.13
C ALA A 298 -4.92 0.64 12.42
N PHE A 299 -5.85 1.38 11.81
CA PHE A 299 -5.54 2.64 11.14
C PHE A 299 -4.98 3.69 12.10
N GLU A 300 -5.69 4.00 13.19
CA GLU A 300 -5.30 5.07 14.12
C GLU A 300 -3.96 4.79 14.81
N SER A 301 -3.72 3.54 15.23
CA SER A 301 -2.44 3.16 15.86
C SER A 301 -1.27 3.27 14.87
N ARG A 302 -1.42 2.70 13.66
CA ARG A 302 -0.36 2.70 12.64
C ARG A 302 -0.13 4.09 12.05
N TRP A 303 -1.17 4.90 11.94
CA TRP A 303 -1.04 6.29 11.50
C TRP A 303 -0.20 7.09 12.52
N ARG A 304 -0.56 7.01 13.81
CA ARG A 304 0.17 7.70 14.90
C ARG A 304 1.63 7.25 14.94
N GLU A 305 1.86 5.94 14.90
CA GLU A 305 3.21 5.36 14.90
C GLU A 305 4.07 5.89 13.75
N ARG A 306 3.53 5.86 12.53
CA ARG A 306 4.26 6.29 11.33
C ARG A 306 4.57 7.77 11.38
N PHE A 307 3.59 8.63 11.66
CA PHE A 307 3.84 10.06 11.70
C PHE A 307 4.78 10.44 12.86
N ALA A 308 4.65 9.81 14.03
CA ALA A 308 5.60 9.99 15.12
C ALA A 308 7.04 9.64 14.69
N ALA A 309 7.25 8.50 14.00
CA ALA A 309 8.56 8.13 13.47
C ALA A 309 9.08 9.15 12.44
N LYS A 310 8.23 9.65 11.55
CA LYS A 310 8.59 10.69 10.56
C LYS A 310 9.05 12.00 11.21
N PHE A 311 8.46 12.36 12.36
CA PHE A 311 8.87 13.50 13.19
C PHE A 311 10.03 13.20 14.14
N GLY A 312 10.56 11.97 14.15
CA GLY A 312 11.65 11.58 15.05
C GLY A 312 11.24 11.45 16.51
N LEU A 313 9.96 11.13 16.76
CA LEU A 313 9.34 10.94 18.08
C LEU A 313 8.83 9.48 18.28
N GLY A 314 9.09 8.59 17.33
CA GLY A 314 8.68 7.18 17.35
C GLY A 314 9.81 6.24 16.93
N ALA A 315 9.77 4.99 17.41
CA ALA A 315 10.75 3.98 17.03
C ALA A 315 10.76 3.77 15.49
N ALA A 316 11.89 3.33 14.95
CA ALA A 316 11.99 2.98 13.52
C ALA A 316 11.16 1.74 13.15
N GLU A 317 10.88 0.88 14.13
CA GLU A 317 10.05 -0.32 14.00
C GLU A 317 9.01 -0.34 15.13
N PRO A 318 7.76 -0.77 14.85
CA PRO A 318 6.76 -0.98 15.89
C PRO A 318 7.25 -2.00 16.92
N SER A 319 7.47 -1.56 18.15
CA SER A 319 7.53 -2.47 19.29
C SER A 319 6.52 -2.02 20.34
N ALA A 320 5.87 -2.99 20.98
CA ALA A 320 4.91 -2.76 22.06
C ALA A 320 5.48 -1.90 23.20
N GLN A 321 6.80 -1.88 23.39
CA GLN A 321 7.49 -1.08 24.41
C GLN A 321 7.72 0.38 24.01
N ALA A 322 7.78 0.71 22.72
CA ALA A 322 7.89 2.10 22.26
C ALA A 322 6.55 2.86 22.38
N LEU A 323 5.43 2.13 22.43
CA LEU A 323 4.07 2.67 22.54
C LEU A 323 3.75 3.25 23.94
N SER A 324 4.49 2.91 24.99
CA SER A 324 4.11 3.24 26.37
C SER A 324 4.79 4.49 26.98
N ALA A 325 5.59 5.23 26.20
CA ALA A 325 6.46 6.27 26.75
C ALA A 325 5.91 7.71 26.67
N LEU A 326 4.72 7.94 26.09
CA LEU A 326 4.08 9.26 26.03
C LEU A 326 2.60 9.15 26.42
N PRO A 327 2.02 10.12 27.14
CA PRO A 327 0.56 10.17 27.34
C PRO A 327 -0.13 10.27 25.99
N ASP A 328 -1.03 9.33 25.69
CA ASP A 328 -1.68 9.15 24.37
C ASP A 328 -2.29 10.43 23.76
N ASN A 329 -2.77 11.36 24.60
CA ASN A 329 -3.43 12.59 24.14
C ASN A 329 -2.44 13.64 23.62
N ASP A 330 -1.30 13.84 24.31
CA ASP A 330 -0.33 14.89 23.96
C ASP A 330 0.38 14.62 22.62
N LEU A 331 0.72 13.35 22.33
CA LEU A 331 1.26 13.00 21.00
C LEU A 331 0.21 13.17 19.90
N SER A 332 -1.04 12.79 20.16
CA SER A 332 -2.11 12.91 19.16
C SER A 332 -2.38 14.37 18.82
N ASP A 333 -2.48 15.24 19.84
CA ASP A 333 -2.65 16.69 19.67
C ASP A 333 -1.48 17.31 18.88
N PHE A 334 -0.24 16.92 19.18
CA PHE A 334 0.94 17.36 18.43
C PHE A 334 0.87 16.94 16.95
N LEU A 335 0.49 15.69 16.68
CA LEU A 335 0.40 15.18 15.31
C LEU A 335 -0.69 15.92 14.53
N GLU A 336 -1.86 16.14 15.13
CA GLU A 336 -2.94 16.93 14.51
C GLU A 336 -2.50 18.35 14.19
N GLN A 337 -1.85 19.04 15.13
CA GLN A 337 -1.29 20.37 14.92
C GLN A 337 -0.23 20.37 13.80
N SER A 338 0.59 19.33 13.73
CA SER A 338 1.61 19.16 12.70
C SER A 338 0.99 18.96 11.31
N MET A 339 -0.09 18.17 11.20
CA MET A 339 -0.81 18.02 9.94
C MET A 339 -1.48 19.33 9.51
N HIS A 340 -2.06 20.07 10.45
CA HIS A 340 -2.61 21.41 10.18
C HIS A 340 -1.53 22.40 9.72
N MET A 341 -0.33 22.35 10.32
CA MET A 341 0.82 23.13 9.86
C MET A 341 1.17 22.77 8.41
N LEU A 342 1.29 21.47 8.08
CA LEU A 342 1.56 21.03 6.70
C LEU A 342 0.49 21.53 5.73
N GLN A 343 -0.80 21.47 6.11
CA GLN A 343 -1.91 21.94 5.28
C GLN A 343 -1.85 23.45 5.01
N ARG A 344 -1.50 24.26 6.02
CA ARG A 344 -1.37 25.70 5.86
C ARG A 344 -0.12 26.10 5.07
N CYS A 345 0.98 25.40 5.34
CA CYS A 345 2.29 25.73 4.81
C CYS A 345 2.53 25.15 3.41
N LYS A 346 1.78 24.11 3.01
CA LYS A 346 1.85 23.41 1.71
C LYS A 346 3.28 23.07 1.24
N PRO A 347 4.21 22.59 2.11
CA PRO A 347 5.55 22.25 1.64
C PRO A 347 5.51 21.02 0.72
N ASP A 348 6.58 20.79 -0.06
CA ASP A 348 6.76 19.48 -0.69
C ASP A 348 6.82 18.39 0.40
N PHE A 349 5.88 17.45 0.38
CA PHE A 349 5.64 16.53 1.49
C PHE A 349 6.85 15.63 1.74
N THR A 350 7.39 15.04 0.68
CA THR A 350 8.54 14.12 0.77
C THR A 350 9.80 14.87 1.18
N ARG A 351 10.10 16.00 0.52
CA ARG A 351 11.31 16.80 0.81
C ARG A 351 11.28 17.42 2.20
N PHE A 352 10.12 17.88 2.67
CA PHE A 352 9.97 18.43 4.01
C PHE A 352 10.42 17.42 5.07
N PHE A 353 9.85 16.21 5.04
CA PHE A 353 10.21 15.18 6.01
C PHE A 353 11.64 14.66 5.85
N ARG A 354 12.13 14.55 4.61
CA ARG A 354 13.55 14.21 4.38
C ARG A 354 14.44 15.27 5.00
N GLN A 355 14.20 16.54 4.73
CA GLN A 355 14.98 17.67 5.25
C GLN A 355 14.89 17.79 6.78
N LEU A 356 13.72 17.53 7.36
CA LEU A 356 13.51 17.53 8.81
C LEU A 356 14.43 16.54 9.52
N SER A 357 14.77 15.44 8.84
CA SER A 357 15.69 14.42 9.35
C SER A 357 17.13 14.92 9.52
N HIS A 358 17.50 16.03 8.85
CA HIS A 358 18.83 16.63 8.91
C HIS A 358 18.95 17.78 9.91
N VAL A 359 17.86 18.17 10.56
CA VAL A 359 17.86 19.27 11.54
C VAL A 359 17.52 18.73 12.93
N ASN A 360 18.28 19.17 13.92
CA ASN A 360 18.05 18.87 15.32
C ASN A 360 17.68 20.14 16.12
N PRO A 361 16.38 20.40 16.35
CA PRO A 361 15.97 21.57 17.10
C PRO A 361 16.46 21.57 18.56
N ALA A 362 16.66 20.41 19.19
CA ALA A 362 17.14 20.32 20.57
C ALA A 362 18.59 20.78 20.75
N GLN A 363 19.36 20.89 19.66
CA GLN A 363 20.71 21.46 19.66
C GLN A 363 20.73 22.95 19.28
N GLY A 364 19.56 23.58 19.14
CA GLY A 364 19.44 24.99 18.76
C GLY A 364 19.69 25.24 17.26
N GLU A 365 19.67 24.19 16.44
CA GLU A 365 19.80 24.34 14.99
C GLU A 365 18.61 25.07 14.39
N LYS A 366 18.87 25.98 13.45
CA LYS A 366 17.82 26.79 12.82
C LYS A 366 17.20 26.05 11.63
N PRO A 367 15.87 26.15 11.42
CA PRO A 367 15.18 25.44 10.35
C PRO A 367 15.27 26.14 8.99
N SER A 368 16.35 26.87 8.67
CA SER A 368 16.40 27.76 7.49
C SER A 368 15.97 27.08 6.19
N GLN A 369 16.46 25.87 5.91
CA GLN A 369 16.09 25.13 4.70
C GLN A 369 14.63 24.68 4.68
N LEU A 370 14.04 24.32 5.84
CA LEU A 370 12.62 23.97 5.94
C LEU A 370 11.75 25.22 5.79
N ARG A 371 12.20 26.33 6.37
CA ARG A 371 11.53 27.62 6.33
C ARG A 371 11.44 28.17 4.90
N ASP A 372 12.41 27.87 4.04
CA ASP A 372 12.38 28.22 2.62
C ASP A 372 11.38 27.36 1.79
N MET A 373 10.88 26.26 2.36
CA MET A 373 9.95 25.32 1.68
C MET A 373 8.47 25.61 1.96
N VAL A 374 8.15 26.53 2.88
CA VAL A 374 6.78 26.74 3.38
C VAL A 374 6.20 28.09 2.93
N LEU A 375 4.88 28.15 2.78
CA LEU A 375 4.16 29.36 2.39
C LEU A 375 3.83 30.28 3.58
N ASP A 376 3.44 29.71 4.72
CA ASP A 376 3.04 30.45 5.92
C ASP A 376 4.14 30.37 6.98
N LEU A 377 5.06 31.33 6.92
CA LEU A 377 6.22 31.39 7.81
C LEU A 377 5.82 31.54 9.28
N ALA A 378 4.76 32.29 9.59
CA ALA A 378 4.36 32.54 10.97
C ALA A 378 3.77 31.26 11.60
N CYS A 379 2.95 30.52 10.84
CA CYS A 379 2.45 29.22 11.24
C CYS A 379 3.58 28.20 11.44
N PHE A 380 4.54 28.17 10.52
CA PHE A 380 5.70 27.28 10.62
C PHE A 380 6.59 27.62 11.81
N ASP A 381 6.94 28.90 12.00
CA ASP A 381 7.82 29.36 13.08
C ASP A 381 7.19 29.03 14.46
N ALA A 382 5.87 29.23 14.63
CA ALA A 382 5.16 28.85 15.86
C ALA A 382 5.12 27.32 16.09
N TRP A 383 4.90 26.54 15.03
CA TRP A 383 4.96 25.07 15.13
C TRP A 383 6.39 24.59 15.43
N TRP A 384 7.42 25.23 14.87
CA TRP A 384 8.82 24.86 15.08
C TRP A 384 9.23 24.99 16.55
N ASP A 385 8.80 26.06 17.22
CA ASP A 385 9.07 26.24 18.65
C ASP A 385 8.47 25.10 19.48
N HIS A 386 7.20 24.75 19.21
CA HIS A 386 6.53 23.61 19.86
C HIS A 386 7.22 22.27 19.53
N TYR A 387 7.61 22.07 18.28
CA TYR A 387 8.35 20.88 17.85
C TYR A 387 9.71 20.77 18.55
N ALA A 388 10.40 21.88 18.74
CA ALA A 388 11.69 21.93 19.43
C ALA A 388 11.57 21.50 20.89
N GLU A 389 10.58 22.03 21.61
CA GLU A 389 10.27 21.64 23.00
C GLU A 389 9.94 20.13 23.09
N ARG A 390 9.17 19.63 22.12
CA ARG A 390 8.78 18.23 22.06
C ARG A 390 9.98 17.31 21.84
N VAL A 391 10.83 17.63 20.86
CA VAL A 391 12.06 16.87 20.58
C VAL A 391 13.02 16.92 21.78
N ALA A 392 13.20 18.09 22.40
CA ALA A 392 14.06 18.23 23.57
C ALA A 392 13.58 17.37 24.75
N SER A 393 12.27 17.30 24.97
CA SER A 393 11.67 16.43 25.99
C SER A 393 11.88 14.95 25.66
N HIS A 394 11.72 14.57 24.38
CA HIS A 394 11.86 13.19 23.93
C HIS A 394 13.32 12.68 24.00
N MET A 395 14.31 13.54 23.76
CA MET A 395 15.73 13.20 23.87
C MET A 395 16.20 12.90 25.30
N GLN A 396 15.40 13.21 26.33
CA GLN A 396 15.70 12.81 27.71
C GLN A 396 15.49 11.31 27.95
N VAL A 397 14.80 10.61 27.03
CA VAL A 397 14.59 9.16 27.10
C VAL A 397 15.87 8.44 26.65
N PRO A 398 16.42 7.49 27.44
CA PRO A 398 17.61 6.73 27.05
C PRO A 398 17.48 6.08 25.66
N GLY A 399 18.51 6.21 24.83
CA GLY A 399 18.52 5.65 23.47
C GLY A 399 17.96 6.58 22.38
N TRP A 400 17.77 7.86 22.68
CA TRP A 400 17.30 8.91 21.77
C TRP A 400 18.34 10.00 21.50
N GLU A 401 19.58 9.58 21.30
CA GLU A 401 20.68 10.49 20.94
C GLU A 401 20.44 11.17 19.58
N PRO A 402 20.98 12.39 19.34
CA PRO A 402 20.82 13.12 18.08
C PRO A 402 21.09 12.31 16.81
N HIS A 403 22.19 11.56 16.79
CA HIS A 403 22.57 10.73 15.64
C HIS A 403 21.57 9.58 15.41
N GLU A 404 21.05 9.01 16.50
CA GLU A 404 20.09 7.92 16.44
C GLU A 404 18.73 8.40 15.95
N ARG A 405 18.26 9.57 16.41
CA ARG A 405 17.05 10.21 15.87
C ARG A 405 17.16 10.44 14.37
N ARG A 406 18.27 11.03 13.91
CA ARG A 406 18.53 11.26 12.48
C ARG A 406 18.49 9.95 11.70
N ARG A 407 19.18 8.91 12.17
CA ARG A 407 19.20 7.59 11.53
C ARG A 407 17.80 6.99 11.38
N ARG A 408 16.97 7.03 12.44
CA ARG A 408 15.59 6.53 12.43
C ARG A 408 14.69 7.31 11.48
N MET A 409 14.82 8.64 11.47
CA MET A 409 14.04 9.47 10.55
C MET A 409 14.42 9.19 9.10
N LEU A 410 15.71 9.05 8.78
CA LEU A 410 16.16 8.74 7.42
C LEU A 410 15.71 7.35 6.94
N SER A 411 15.49 6.38 7.84
CA SER A 411 14.97 5.05 7.47
C SER A 411 13.47 5.03 7.20
N VAL A 412 12.72 6.07 7.59
CA VAL A 412 11.25 6.15 7.38
C VAL A 412 10.82 7.32 6.50
N ASN A 413 11.69 8.30 6.29
CA ASN A 413 11.46 9.46 5.42
C ASN A 413 12.20 9.24 4.09
N PRO A 414 11.48 8.80 3.03
CA PRO A 414 12.12 8.53 1.75
C PRO A 414 12.68 9.81 1.15
N LYS A 415 13.77 9.67 0.42
CA LYS A 415 14.33 10.72 -0.43
C LYS A 415 13.68 10.72 -1.82
N TYR A 416 13.31 9.53 -2.31
CA TYR A 416 12.76 9.34 -3.64
C TYR A 416 11.37 8.71 -3.59
N ILE A 417 10.45 9.27 -4.38
CA ILE A 417 9.10 8.73 -4.62
C ILE A 417 8.82 8.75 -6.13
N LEU A 418 7.86 7.94 -6.59
CA LEU A 418 7.44 7.94 -7.99
C LEU A 418 6.53 9.15 -8.27
N ARG A 419 7.13 10.34 -8.39
CA ARG A 419 6.41 11.56 -8.77
C ARG A 419 5.81 11.39 -10.18
N ASN A 420 4.65 11.99 -10.40
CA ASN A 420 3.94 11.87 -11.67
C ASN A 420 4.78 12.32 -12.87
N HIS A 421 5.56 13.39 -12.72
CA HIS A 421 6.42 13.90 -13.79
C HIS A 421 7.56 12.95 -14.15
N LEU A 422 8.11 12.21 -13.17
CA LEU A 422 9.16 11.23 -13.41
C LEU A 422 8.61 10.05 -14.23
N ALA A 423 7.41 9.58 -13.86
CA ALA A 423 6.70 8.58 -14.64
C ALA A 423 6.42 9.08 -16.07
N GLU A 424 5.97 10.32 -16.23
CA GLU A 424 5.69 10.91 -17.55
C GLU A 424 6.95 11.00 -18.42
N VAL A 425 8.09 11.42 -17.86
CA VAL A 425 9.37 11.44 -18.59
C VAL A 425 9.75 10.05 -19.07
N ALA A 426 9.58 9.02 -18.23
CA ALA A 426 9.84 7.63 -18.63
C ALA A 426 8.87 7.14 -19.73
N ILE A 427 7.59 7.49 -19.63
CA ILE A 427 6.56 7.16 -20.62
C ILE A 427 6.88 7.80 -21.96
N SER A 428 7.17 9.10 -21.97
CA SER A 428 7.42 9.86 -23.18
C SER A 428 8.65 9.34 -23.93
N ARG A 429 9.73 9.00 -23.20
CA ARG A 429 10.92 8.34 -23.78
C ARG A 429 10.62 6.95 -24.31
N ALA A 430 9.83 6.15 -23.59
CA ALA A 430 9.46 4.80 -24.00
C ALA A 430 8.49 4.77 -25.20
N ARG A 431 7.77 5.86 -25.45
CA ARG A 431 6.97 6.05 -26.68
C ARG A 431 7.82 6.51 -27.86
N GLY A 432 8.90 7.25 -27.60
CA GLY A 432 9.75 7.86 -28.62
C GLY A 432 9.31 9.29 -29.00
N ASP A 433 8.58 9.99 -28.14
CA ASP A 433 8.04 11.33 -28.43
C ASP A 433 9.15 12.38 -28.72
N HIS A 434 10.38 12.09 -28.28
CA HIS A 434 11.55 12.95 -28.41
C HIS A 434 12.70 12.32 -29.21
N GLY A 435 12.43 11.27 -30.01
CA GLY A 435 13.43 10.62 -30.85
C GLY A 435 13.33 9.11 -30.82
N ALA A 436 14.46 8.42 -30.66
CA ALA A 436 14.47 6.97 -30.56
C ALA A 436 13.77 6.50 -29.28
N ILE A 437 13.11 5.34 -29.36
CA ILE A 437 12.51 4.67 -28.21
C ILE A 437 13.61 4.35 -27.20
N ASP A 438 13.46 4.86 -25.97
CA ASP A 438 14.41 4.65 -24.87
C ASP A 438 13.68 4.09 -23.64
N HIS A 439 14.09 2.90 -23.20
CA HIS A 439 13.57 2.23 -22.01
C HIS A 439 14.49 2.37 -20.79
N ASP A 440 15.66 3.00 -20.92
CA ASP A 440 16.63 3.09 -19.84
C ASP A 440 16.17 4.01 -18.71
N GLU A 441 15.28 4.96 -18.99
CA GLU A 441 14.66 5.77 -17.94
C GLU A 441 13.79 4.94 -16.99
N ILE A 442 13.06 3.95 -17.51
CA ILE A 442 12.29 3.01 -16.69
C ILE A 442 13.23 2.22 -15.77
N LYS A 443 14.37 1.73 -16.32
CA LYS A 443 15.38 0.98 -15.54
C LYS A 443 16.05 1.86 -14.47
N ARG A 444 16.33 3.13 -14.79
CA ARG A 444 16.87 4.10 -13.82
C ARG A 444 15.89 4.33 -12.68
N LEU A 445 14.62 4.59 -12.99
CA LEU A 445 13.58 4.76 -11.97
C LEU A 445 13.42 3.52 -11.09
N LEU A 446 13.40 2.31 -11.65
CA LEU A 446 13.37 1.08 -10.86
C LEU A 446 14.54 0.99 -9.88
N ARG A 447 15.76 1.33 -10.34
CA ARG A 447 16.95 1.31 -9.48
C ARG A 447 16.83 2.31 -8.33
N VAL A 448 16.43 3.55 -8.62
CA VAL A 448 16.25 4.59 -7.60
C VAL A 448 15.19 4.18 -6.58
N LEU A 449 14.02 3.76 -7.06
CA LEU A 449 12.84 3.45 -6.25
C LEU A 449 12.96 2.13 -5.47
N SER A 450 13.93 1.27 -5.80
CA SER A 450 14.23 0.06 -5.01
C SER A 450 14.87 0.35 -3.65
N ARG A 451 15.48 1.54 -3.48
CA ARG A 451 16.14 1.98 -2.25
C ARG A 451 15.78 3.44 -1.95
N PRO A 452 14.49 3.76 -1.75
CA PRO A 452 14.02 5.14 -1.76
C PRO A 452 14.50 5.95 -0.55
N PHE A 453 14.98 5.29 0.51
CA PHE A 453 15.48 5.91 1.75
C PHE A 453 16.99 6.23 1.72
N ASP A 454 17.74 5.54 0.85
CA ASP A 454 19.19 5.69 0.75
C ASP A 454 19.56 7.00 0.05
N ASP A 455 20.67 7.62 0.45
CA ASP A 455 21.26 8.69 -0.34
C ASP A 455 21.95 8.09 -1.57
N GLN A 456 21.52 8.51 -2.76
CA GLN A 456 22.07 8.06 -4.04
C GLN A 456 22.57 9.28 -4.83
N PRO A 457 23.83 9.72 -4.63
CA PRO A 457 24.36 10.97 -5.21
C PRO A 457 24.24 11.05 -6.74
N GLU A 458 24.33 9.93 -7.43
CA GLU A 458 24.16 9.82 -8.88
C GLU A 458 22.73 10.08 -9.36
N PHE A 459 21.76 10.07 -8.44
CA PHE A 459 20.33 10.25 -8.70
C PHE A 459 19.73 11.46 -7.98
N GLU A 460 20.55 12.44 -7.54
CA GLU A 460 20.07 13.61 -6.78
C GLU A 460 18.93 14.37 -7.49
N SER A 461 18.96 14.45 -8.83
CA SER A 461 17.92 15.10 -9.62
C SER A 461 16.54 14.46 -9.48
N TYR A 462 16.45 13.18 -9.12
CA TYR A 462 15.17 12.48 -8.92
C TYR A 462 14.49 12.85 -7.60
N ALA A 463 15.20 13.50 -6.67
CA ALA A 463 14.64 14.03 -5.42
C ALA A 463 14.10 15.47 -5.55
N ALA A 464 14.28 16.10 -6.71
CA ALA A 464 13.87 17.48 -6.95
C ALA A 464 12.34 17.64 -6.96
N GLU A 465 11.91 18.89 -6.78
CA GLU A 465 10.52 19.29 -6.99
C GLU A 465 10.08 19.06 -8.43
N PRO A 466 8.77 18.86 -8.66
CA PRO A 466 8.25 18.81 -10.01
C PRO A 466 8.57 20.11 -10.79
N PRO A 467 9.01 20.00 -12.05
CA PRO A 467 9.22 21.16 -12.90
C PRO A 467 7.90 21.90 -13.18
N GLN A 468 7.97 23.17 -13.60
CA GLN A 468 6.77 24.00 -13.76
C GLN A 468 5.71 23.42 -14.72
N TRP A 469 6.14 22.75 -15.79
CA TRP A 469 5.24 22.10 -16.75
C TRP A 469 4.49 20.90 -16.15
N ALA A 470 5.03 20.27 -15.10
CA ALA A 470 4.42 19.10 -14.50
C ALA A 470 3.15 19.45 -13.70
N LYS A 471 2.96 20.72 -13.32
CA LYS A 471 1.78 21.19 -12.58
C LYS A 471 0.47 21.04 -13.36
N THR A 472 0.53 20.87 -14.69
CA THR A 472 -0.64 20.65 -15.55
C THR A 472 -0.86 19.19 -15.92
N LEU A 473 -0.06 18.25 -15.38
CA LEU A 473 -0.24 16.83 -15.66
C LEU A 473 -1.54 16.32 -15.06
N SER A 474 -2.38 15.76 -15.91
CA SER A 474 -3.59 15.03 -15.51
C SER A 474 -3.37 13.54 -15.70
N VAL A 475 -3.62 12.75 -14.65
CA VAL A 475 -3.55 11.29 -14.73
C VAL A 475 -4.95 10.74 -14.93
N SER A 476 -5.15 9.97 -15.99
CA SER A 476 -6.44 9.38 -16.35
C SER A 476 -6.51 7.88 -16.18
N CYS A 477 -7.69 7.39 -15.75
CA CYS A 477 -8.09 5.99 -15.80
C CYS A 477 -8.24 5.46 -17.23
N SER A 478 -8.39 6.32 -18.24
CA SER A 478 -8.49 5.87 -19.62
C SER A 478 -7.25 5.06 -19.92
N SER A 479 -7.42 3.79 -20.20
CA SER A 479 -6.33 2.82 -20.34
C SER A 479 -6.77 1.76 -21.30
#